data_AF-U9SUZ2-F1
#
_entry.id   AF-U9SUZ2-F1
#
_cell.length_a   1.000
_cell.length_b   1.000
_cell.length_c   1.000
_cell.angle_alpha   90.00
_cell.angle_beta   90.00
_cell.angle_gamma   90.00
#
_symmetry.space_group_name_H-M   'P 1'
#
loop_
_entity.id
_entity.type
_entity.pdbx_description
1 polymer ?
#
loop_
_entity_poly.entity_id
_entity_poly.type
_entity_poly.pdbx_seq_one_letter_code
_entity_poly.pdbx_strand_id
1 'polypeptide(L)'
;MKSIMELPENPEVYSNSKTLISLSFPFLGNDEPVERFSIKDGKFWYIGRKAFDDVLKIIKEFVFGDGYMKCFIYGTIGYGKSHILATIVWFLLRTG
;
A
#
# COMPACT_ATOMS: atom_id res chain seq x y z
N MET A 1 -9.55 -10.74 -10.29
CA MET A 1 -9.25 -9.66 -9.33
C MET A 1 -10.19 -9.82 -8.14
N LYS A 2 -9.73 -9.70 -6.88
CA LYS A 2 -10.69 -9.19 -5.88
C LYS A 2 -11.06 -7.81 -6.39
N SER A 3 -12.35 -7.54 -6.59
CA SER A 3 -12.74 -6.20 -7.04
C SER A 3 -12.17 -5.22 -6.04
N ILE A 4 -11.61 -4.10 -6.50
CA ILE A 4 -11.13 -3.05 -5.60
C ILE A 4 -12.19 -2.74 -4.53
N MET A 5 -13.47 -2.81 -4.92
CA MET A 5 -14.66 -2.64 -4.08
C MET A 5 -14.72 -3.57 -2.85
N GLU A 6 -14.10 -4.74 -2.90
CA GLU A 6 -14.04 -5.71 -1.79
C GLU A 6 -12.96 -5.37 -0.75
N LEU A 7 -12.11 -4.37 -1.02
CA LEU A 7 -11.09 -3.94 -0.08
C LEU A 7 -11.71 -3.19 1.09
N PRO A 8 -11.22 -3.41 2.33
CA PRO A 8 -11.64 -2.65 3.50
C PRO A 8 -11.43 -1.15 3.31
N GLU A 9 -12.43 -0.36 3.68
CA GLU A 9 -12.33 1.12 3.74
C GLU A 9 -11.75 1.62 5.08
N ASN A 10 -11.78 0.79 6.13
CA ASN A 10 -11.20 1.15 7.42
C ASN A 10 -9.65 1.06 7.36
N PRO A 11 -8.91 2.19 7.51
CA PRO A 11 -7.44 2.19 7.47
C PRO A 11 -6.80 1.34 8.58
N GLU A 12 -7.46 1.15 9.73
CA GLU A 12 -6.94 0.34 10.84
C GLU A 12 -6.66 -1.12 10.45
N VAL A 13 -7.38 -1.62 9.44
CA VAL A 13 -7.16 -2.97 8.90
C VAL A 13 -5.76 -3.10 8.31
N TYR A 14 -5.24 -2.03 7.69
CA TYR A 14 -3.93 -1.98 7.04
C TYR A 14 -2.79 -1.56 7.98
N SER A 15 -3.10 -1.01 9.16
CA SER A 15 -2.10 -0.68 10.17
C SER A 15 -1.94 -1.75 11.26
N ASN A 16 -2.91 -2.66 11.39
CA ASN A 16 -2.89 -3.75 12.36
C ASN A 16 -2.02 -4.94 11.89
N SER A 17 -0.97 -5.25 12.64
CA SER A 17 -0.05 -6.36 12.34
C SER A 17 -0.64 -7.77 12.49
N LYS A 18 -1.86 -7.89 13.02
CA LYS A 18 -2.61 -9.16 13.06
C LYS A 18 -3.40 -9.40 11.77
N THR A 19 -3.52 -8.38 10.92
CA THR A 19 -4.24 -8.50 9.66
C THR A 19 -3.29 -8.95 8.55
N LEU A 20 -3.74 -9.94 7.78
CA LEU A 20 -3.13 -10.38 6.53
C LEU A 20 -4.11 -10.13 5.37
N ILE A 21 -3.68 -9.38 4.36
CA ILE A 21 -4.51 -8.96 3.23
C ILE A 21 -3.86 -9.41 1.92
N SER A 22 -4.65 -10.00 1.03
CA SER A 22 -4.22 -10.29 -0.34
C SER A 22 -4.63 -9.15 -1.25
N LEU A 23 -3.65 -8.52 -1.90
CA LEU A 23 -3.84 -7.38 -2.80
C LEU A 23 -3.35 -7.75 -4.20
N SER A 24 -4.04 -7.28 -5.23
CA SER A 24 -3.55 -7.40 -6.61
C SER A 24 -2.29 -6.56 -6.76
N PHE A 25 -1.31 -6.99 -7.56
CA PHE A 25 -0.15 -6.15 -7.82
C PHE A 25 -0.56 -4.97 -8.73
N PRO A 26 -0.26 -3.70 -8.38
CA PRO A 26 -0.79 -2.53 -9.10
C PRO A 26 -0.08 -2.24 -10.44
N PHE A 27 0.80 -3.12 -10.91
CA PHE A 27 1.53 -2.96 -12.17
C PHE A 27 0.97 -3.90 -13.24
N LEU A 28 0.69 -3.36 -14.42
CA LEU A 28 0.12 -4.08 -15.56
C LEU A 28 1.19 -4.51 -16.58
N GLY A 29 2.48 -4.27 -16.31
CA GLY A 29 3.56 -4.67 -17.19
C GLY A 29 3.98 -6.13 -16.98
N ASN A 30 4.81 -6.64 -17.89
CA ASN A 30 5.26 -8.04 -17.89
C ASN A 30 6.37 -8.32 -16.86
N ASP A 31 7.13 -7.29 -16.49
CA ASP A 31 8.23 -7.42 -15.52
C ASP A 31 7.70 -7.29 -14.10
N GLU A 32 7.55 -8.43 -13.45
CA GLU A 32 7.19 -8.48 -12.03
C GLU A 32 8.43 -8.18 -11.16
N PRO A 33 8.32 -7.29 -10.15
CA PRO A 33 9.43 -6.98 -9.25
C PRO A 33 9.63 -8.07 -8.18
N VAL A 34 9.98 -9.28 -8.63
CA VAL A 34 10.11 -10.51 -7.83
C VAL A 34 11.17 -10.41 -6.74
N GLU A 35 12.15 -9.51 -6.87
CA GLU A 35 13.14 -9.23 -5.83
C GLU A 35 12.54 -8.55 -4.59
N ARG A 36 11.40 -7.86 -4.76
CA ARG A 36 10.76 -7.06 -3.72
C ARG A 36 9.44 -7.65 -3.26
N PHE A 37 8.76 -8.43 -4.10
CA PHE A 37 7.45 -9.00 -3.83
C PHE A 37 7.43 -10.49 -4.15
N SER A 38 6.81 -11.28 -3.29
CA SER A 38 6.43 -12.65 -3.63
C SER A 38 5.05 -12.59 -4.30
N ILE A 39 5.05 -12.44 -5.63
CA ILE A 39 3.83 -12.34 -6.43
C ILE A 39 3.40 -13.76 -6.82
N LYS A 40 2.13 -14.07 -6.58
CA LYS A 40 1.48 -15.31 -7.02
C LYS A 40 0.11 -14.96 -7.57
N ASP A 41 -0.20 -15.44 -8.77
CA ASP A 41 -1.46 -15.16 -9.47
C ASP A 41 -1.77 -13.65 -9.57
N GLY A 42 -0.74 -12.84 -9.82
CA GLY A 42 -0.85 -11.37 -9.90
C GLY A 42 -1.21 -10.71 -8.57
N LYS A 43 -1.02 -11.39 -7.43
CA LYS A 43 -1.30 -10.88 -6.09
C LYS A 43 -0.08 -10.96 -5.19
N PHE A 44 -0.02 -10.06 -4.23
CA PHE A 44 0.94 -10.09 -3.13
C PHE A 44 0.21 -10.08 -1.79
N TRP A 45 0.90 -10.53 -0.75
CA TRP A 45 0.40 -10.50 0.62
C TRP A 45 0.93 -9.29 1.37
N TYR A 46 0.05 -8.62 2.09
CA TYR A 46 0.38 -7.51 2.96
C TYR A 46 -0.01 -7.84 4.40
N ILE A 47 0.95 -7.71 5.31
CA ILE A 47 0.70 -7.72 6.75
C ILE A 47 0.59 -6.27 7.20
N GLY A 48 -0.44 -5.95 7.99
CA GLY A 48 -0.64 -4.58 8.43
C GLY A 48 0.54 -4.02 9.22
N ARG A 49 0.81 -2.72 9.06
CA ARG A 49 1.95 -2.04 9.69
C ARG A 49 1.54 -0.65 10.17
N LYS A 50 1.90 -0.29 11.40
CA LYS A 50 1.63 1.05 11.97
C LYS A 50 2.07 2.19 11.04
N ALA A 51 3.20 2.03 10.36
CA ALA A 51 3.71 2.99 9.39
C ALA A 51 2.75 3.30 8.22
N PHE A 52 1.75 2.45 7.97
CA PHE A 52 0.67 2.75 7.03
C PHE A 52 -0.12 3.98 7.46
N ASP A 53 -0.48 4.09 8.74
CA ASP A 53 -1.23 5.24 9.27
C ASP A 53 -0.39 6.52 9.21
N ASP A 54 0.91 6.41 9.49
CA ASP A 54 1.84 7.55 9.39
C ASP A 54 1.88 8.11 7.96
N VAL A 55 1.99 7.22 6.96
CA VAL A 55 2.00 7.61 5.54
C VAL A 55 0.63 8.16 5.12
N LEU A 56 -0.47 7.52 5.52
CA LEU A 56 -1.81 7.99 5.20
C LEU A 56 -2.10 9.36 5.81
N LYS A 57 -1.63 9.61 7.03
CA LYS A 57 -1.75 10.91 7.70
C LYS A 57 -1.03 11.99 6.92
N ILE A 58 0.23 11.76 6.52
CA ILE A 58 1.00 12.70 5.69
C ILE A 58 0.25 13.02 4.38
N ILE A 59 -0.32 12.01 3.72
CA ILE A 59 -1.10 12.20 2.48
C ILE A 59 -2.38 13.02 2.73
N LYS A 60 -3.10 12.78 3.84
CA LYS A 60 -4.33 13.51 4.18
C LYS A 60 -4.08 14.95 4.61
N GLU A 61 -2.91 15.23 5.16
CA GLU A 61 -2.48 16.58 5.54
C GLU A 61 -2.03 17.41 4.33
N PHE A 62 -1.91 16.81 3.14
CA PHE A 62 -1.60 17.53 1.91
C PHE A 62 -2.75 18.48 1.53
N VAL A 63 -2.49 19.79 1.52
CA VAL A 63 -3.49 20.82 1.22
C VAL A 63 -3.54 21.08 -0.28
N PHE A 64 -4.77 21.14 -0.81
CA PHE A 64 -5.02 21.53 -2.20
C PHE A 64 -4.50 22.97 -2.43
N GLY A 65 -3.45 23.11 -3.23
CA GLY A 65 -2.80 24.40 -3.50
C GLY A 65 -1.27 24.36 -3.38
N ASP A 66 -0.71 23.39 -2.66
CA ASP A 66 0.73 23.26 -2.43
C ASP A 66 1.52 22.68 -3.63
N GLY A 67 0.85 22.48 -4.78
CA GLY A 67 1.43 21.91 -5.99
C GLY A 67 1.72 20.41 -5.84
N TYR A 68 2.87 20.05 -5.28
CA TYR A 68 3.26 18.66 -5.04
C TYR A 68 4.02 18.49 -3.71
N MET A 69 3.85 17.34 -3.08
CA MET A 69 4.62 16.93 -1.91
C MET A 69 5.51 15.73 -2.24
N LYS A 70 6.74 15.72 -1.70
CA LYS A 70 7.62 14.55 -1.73
C LYS A 70 7.64 13.90 -0.34
N CYS A 71 7.22 12.64 -0.27
CA CYS A 71 7.28 11.82 0.93
C CYS A 71 8.19 10.61 0.69
N PHE A 72 9.05 10.29 1.67
CA PHE A 72 9.98 9.18 1.59
C PHE A 72 9.76 8.22 2.75
N ILE A 73 9.66 6.93 2.46
CA ILE A 73 9.59 5.87 3.46
C ILE A 73 10.99 5.28 3.63
N TYR A 74 11.61 5.51 4.79
CA TYR A 74 12.94 5.00 5.12
C TYR A 74 12.87 3.71 5.93
N GLY A 75 13.95 2.93 5.89
CA GLY A 75 14.09 1.69 6.68
C GLY A 75 14.99 0.66 6.02
N THR A 76 15.30 -0.41 6.75
CA THR A 76 16.22 -1.48 6.33
C THR A 76 15.68 -2.29 5.15
N ILE A 77 16.56 -2.92 4.38
CA ILE A 77 16.19 -3.87 3.32
C ILE A 77 15.31 -4.98 3.92
N GLY A 78 14.26 -5.39 3.20
CA GLY A 78 13.31 -6.42 3.65
C GLY A 78 12.20 -5.95 4.60
N TYR A 79 12.21 -4.71 5.10
CA TYR A 79 11.19 -4.23 6.07
C TYR A 79 9.82 -3.88 5.46
N GLY A 80 9.59 -4.19 4.18
CA GLY A 80 8.26 -4.03 3.55
C GLY A 80 7.90 -2.62 3.12
N LYS A 81 8.88 -1.72 2.92
CA LYS A 81 8.63 -0.34 2.44
C LYS A 81 7.84 -0.30 1.13
N SER A 82 8.26 -1.10 0.14
CA SER A 82 7.55 -1.23 -1.14
C SER A 82 6.13 -1.79 -0.97
N HIS A 83 5.92 -2.65 0.03
CA HIS A 83 4.59 -3.19 0.33
C HIS A 83 3.67 -2.11 0.92
N ILE A 84 4.16 -1.26 1.83
CA ILE A 84 3.39 -0.12 2.34
C ILE A 84 2.95 0.79 1.19
N LEU A 85 3.87 1.09 0.26
CA LEU A 85 3.57 1.93 -0.91
C LEU A 85 2.57 1.28 -1.87
N ALA A 86 2.69 -0.01 -2.16
CA ALA A 86 1.72 -0.70 -3.02
C ALA A 86 0.33 -0.73 -2.35
N THR A 87 0.28 -0.95 -1.03
CA THR A 87 -0.97 -1.00 -0.27
C THR A 87 -1.64 0.37 -0.15
N ILE A 88 -0.88 1.46 0.04
CA ILE A 88 -1.46 2.81 0.14
C ILE A 88 -2.15 3.21 -1.18
N VAL A 89 -1.57 2.83 -2.33
CA VAL A 89 -2.19 3.06 -3.64
C VAL A 89 -3.55 2.38 -3.73
N TRP A 90 -3.65 1.11 -3.33
CA TRP A 90 -4.93 0.39 -3.35
C TRP A 90 -5.96 0.97 -2.39
N PHE A 91 -5.53 1.39 -1.20
CA PHE A 91 -6.42 2.06 -0.26
C PHE A 91 -6.97 3.35 -0.86
N LEU A 92 -6.11 4.21 -1.41
CA LEU A 92 -6.52 5.47 -2.03
C LEU A 92 -7.42 5.25 -3.23
N LEU A 93 -7.12 4.29 -4.11
CA LEU A 93 -7.98 3.95 -5.24
C LEU A 93 -9.35 3.40 -4.82
N ARG A 94 -9.45 2.83 -3.60
CA ARG A 94 -10.71 2.34 -3.04
C ARG A 94 -11.54 3.44 -2.37
N THR A 95 -10.88 4.43 -1.77
CA THR A 95 -11.54 5.46 -0.95
C THR A 95 -11.67 6.83 -1.62
N GLY A 96 -10.96 7.05 -2.74
CA GLY A 96 -11.06 8.25 -3.58
C GLY A 96 -12.11 8.09 -4.65
#